data_AF-A0AAN3P0K1-F1
#
_entry.id   AF-A0AAN3P0K1-F1
#
_cell.length_a   1.000
_cell.length_b   1.000
_cell.length_c   1.000
_cell.angle_alpha   90.00
_cell.angle_beta   90.00
_cell.angle_gamma   90.00
#
_symmetry.space_group_name_H-M   'P 1'
#
loop_
_entity.id
_entity.type
_entity.pdbx_description
1 polymer ?
#
loop_
_entity_poly.entity_id
_entity_poly.type
_entity_poly.pdbx_seq_one_letter_code
_entity_poly.pdbx_strand_id
1 'polypeptide(L)' 'PQLNHIDSFLMNKHFMRKHGPNAYYGQK' A
#
# COMPACT_ATOMS: atom_id res chain seq x y z
N PRO A 1 19.75 -15.20 2.72
CA PRO A 1 18.42 -14.54 2.68
C PRO A 1 18.41 -13.38 1.67
N GLN A 2 18.05 -13.68 0.42
CA GLN A 2 17.80 -12.66 -0.61
C GLN A 2 16.31 -12.73 -0.94
N LEU A 3 15.52 -12.03 -0.12
CA LEU A 3 14.11 -11.85 -0.45
C LEU A 3 14.05 -10.89 -1.65
N ASN A 4 13.44 -11.36 -2.73
CA ASN A 4 13.23 -10.53 -3.91
C ASN A 4 12.39 -9.31 -3.53
N HIS A 5 12.76 -8.15 -4.09
CA HIS A 5 11.96 -6.95 -3.91
C HIS A 5 10.55 -7.21 -4.41
N ILE A 6 9.59 -6.77 -3.62
CA ILE A 6 8.19 -6.93 -3.93
C ILE A 6 7.82 -5.97 -5.07
N ASP A 7 6.89 -6.38 -5.92
CA ASP A 7 6.47 -5.57 -7.07
C ASP A 7 5.91 -4.20 -6.61
N SER A 8 6.35 -3.13 -7.27
CA SER A 8 5.91 -1.76 -7.06
C SER A 8 4.38 -1.62 -7.17
N PHE A 9 3.74 -2.38 -8.05
CA PHE A 9 2.27 -2.38 -8.16
C PHE A 9 1.61 -2.90 -6.87
N LEU A 10 2.14 -3.99 -6.31
CA LEU A 10 1.62 -4.58 -5.07
C LEU A 10 1.86 -3.65 -3.87
N MET A 11 3.00 -2.95 -3.82
CA MET A 11 3.26 -1.91 -2.82
C MET A 11 2.26 -0.78 -2.89
N ASN A 12 2.03 -0.23 -4.08
CA ASN A 12 1.10 0.88 -4.28
C ASN A 12 -0.33 0.46 -3.89
N LYS A 13 -0.76 -0.75 -4.28
CA LYS A 13 -2.06 -1.31 -3.86
C LYS A 13 -2.17 -1.43 -2.34
N HIS A 14 -1.13 -1.94 -1.67
CA HIS A 14 -1.12 -2.08 -0.22
C HIS A 14 -1.20 -0.72 0.48
N PHE A 15 -0.40 0.25 0.01
CA PHE A 15 -0.38 1.61 0.54
C PHE A 15 -1.75 2.27 0.39
N MET A 16 -2.35 2.26 -0.79
CA MET A 16 -3.68 2.84 -1.03
C MET A 16 -4.80 2.14 -0.26
N ARG A 17 -4.67 0.85 0.07
CA ARG A 17 -5.64 0.18 0.95
C ARG A 17 -5.65 0.77 2.36
N LYS A 18 -4.49 1.24 2.84
CA LYS A 18 -4.33 1.80 4.20
C LYS A 18 -4.48 3.32 4.23
N HIS A 19 -4.02 4.00 3.19
CA HIS A 19 -3.90 5.45 3.11
C HIS A 19 -4.70 6.05 1.95
N GLY A 20 -5.56 5.27 1.30
CA GLY A 20 -6.43 5.78 0.25
C GLY A 20 -7.55 6.66 0.81
N PRO A 21 -8.20 7.46 -0.05
CA PRO A 21 -9.29 8.36 0.35
C PRO A 21 -10.51 7.64 0.93
N ASN A 22 -10.66 6.33 0.67
CA ASN A 22 -11.71 5.47 1.22
C ASN A 22 -11.28 4.72 2.50
N ALA A 23 -10.11 5.00 3.06
CA ALA A 23 -9.68 4.39 4.31
C ALA A 23 -10.61 4.84 5.45
N TYR A 24 -10.85 3.94 6.42
CA TYR A 24 -11.85 4.09 7.49
C TYR A 24 -11.69 5.36 8.36
N TYR A 25 -10.51 5.99 8.34
CA TYR A 25 -10.26 7.28 8.99
C TYR A 25 -9.76 8.37 8.03
N GLY A 26 -10.17 8.29 6.75
CA GLY A 26 -10.01 9.29 5.68
C GLY A 26 -9.00 10.37 6.00
N GLN A 27 -7.76 10.16 5.55
CA GLN A 27 -6.60 11.03 5.68
C GLN A 27 -7.01 12.51 5.63
N LYS A 28 -7.18 13.14 6.81
CA LYS A 28 -7.41 14.59 6.93
C LYS A 28 -6.12 15.34 6.61
#